data_AF-A0A536DAV0-F1
#
_entry.id   AF-A0A536DAV0-F1
#
_cell.length_a   1.000
_cell.length_b   1.000
_cell.length_c   1.000
_cell.angle_alpha   90.00
_cell.angle_beta   90.00
_cell.angle_gamma   90.00
#
_symmetry.space_group_name_H-M   'P 1'
#
loop_
_entity.id
_entity.type
_entity.pdbx_description
1 polymer ?
#
loop_
_entity_poly.entity_id
_entity_poly.type
_entity_poly.pdbx_seq_one_letter_code
_entity_poly.pdbx_strand_id
1 'polypeptide(L)'
;MIEAVTRQFSETSFASTVSALNEPSVRLAQRLVDLVPGSYSKKVWFGLSGSDATETLGKMVPLATGRPKLISFIGGYHGMTGMSAAMTGHQTTARLQASGNVIKIPYPDPYLARVRTQFVRGRAGAAGAPRRLSVQDDRPTGPGRRHHCRSGASR
;
A
#
# COMPACT_ATOMS: atom_id res chain seq x y z
N MET A 1 -10.68 9.76 27.88
CA MET A 1 -10.07 10.39 26.67
C MET A 1 -10.16 11.91 26.73
N ILE A 2 -11.37 12.50 26.85
CA ILE A 2 -11.56 13.96 26.90
C ILE A 2 -10.68 14.62 27.97
N GLU A 3 -10.70 14.11 29.20
CA GLU A 3 -9.87 14.64 30.30
C GLU A 3 -8.36 14.66 29.98
N ALA A 4 -7.83 13.56 29.43
CA ALA A 4 -6.43 13.46 29.06
C ALA A 4 -6.05 14.45 27.95
N VAL A 5 -6.96 14.69 27.00
CA VAL A 5 -6.78 15.70 25.94
C VAL A 5 -6.79 17.09 26.55
N THR A 6 -7.80 17.44 27.34
CA THR A 6 -7.90 18.77 27.98
C THR A 6 -6.70 19.07 28.86
N ARG A 7 -6.24 18.09 29.66
CA ARG A 7 -5.03 18.24 30.49
C ARG A 7 -3.80 18.52 29.64
N GLN A 8 -3.54 17.72 28.61
CA GLN A 8 -2.39 17.93 27.73
C GLN A 8 -2.44 19.30 27.04
N PHE A 9 -3.62 19.72 26.57
CA PHE A 9 -3.80 21.04 25.96
C PHE A 9 -3.55 22.19 26.95
N SER A 10 -3.89 22.02 28.23
CA SER A 10 -3.60 23.03 29.26
C SER A 10 -2.12 23.13 29.63
N GLU A 11 -1.36 22.04 29.48
CA GLU A 11 0.09 22.00 29.77
C GLU A 11 0.93 22.43 28.55
N THR A 12 0.68 21.82 27.38
CA THR A 12 1.39 22.11 26.13
C THR A 12 0.53 21.71 24.93
N SER A 13 0.06 22.70 24.17
CA SER A 13 -0.79 22.49 23.00
C SER A 13 -0.07 21.78 21.84
N PHE A 14 1.19 22.14 21.56
CA PHE A 14 1.95 21.54 20.47
C PHE A 14 3.46 21.71 20.69
N ALA A 15 4.20 20.63 20.47
CA ALA A 15 5.64 20.63 20.30
C ALA A 15 5.98 19.70 19.14
N SER A 16 6.68 20.22 18.13
CA SER A 16 7.14 19.41 17.00
C SER A 16 8.16 18.39 17.50
N THR A 17 7.92 17.10 17.26
CA THR A 17 8.84 16.02 17.64
C THR A 17 10.22 16.11 16.96
N VAL A 18 10.34 16.92 15.92
CA VAL A 18 11.62 17.22 15.26
C VAL A 18 12.44 18.25 16.02
N SER A 19 11.79 19.16 16.76
CA SER A 19 12.44 20.28 17.45
C SER A 19 12.53 20.06 18.96
N ALA A 20 11.47 19.53 19.57
CA ALA A 20 11.38 19.28 20.99
C ALA A 20 10.54 18.03 21.27
N LEU A 21 11.06 17.15 22.13
CA LEU A 21 10.33 15.97 22.57
C LEU A 21 9.44 16.35 23.76
N ASN A 22 8.28 15.69 23.85
CA ASN A 22 7.41 15.77 25.02
C ASN A 22 7.24 14.39 25.66
N GLU A 23 7.05 14.34 26.98
CA GLU A 23 6.92 13.10 27.74
C GLU A 23 5.82 12.16 27.17
N PRO A 24 4.61 12.63 26.79
CA PRO A 24 3.59 11.78 26.21
C PRO A 24 4.05 11.04 24.95
N SER A 25 4.78 11.71 24.05
CA SER A 25 5.27 11.10 22.81
C SER A 25 6.31 10.01 23.07
N VAL A 26 7.23 10.22 24.01
CA VAL A 26 8.25 9.24 24.39
C VAL A 26 7.62 8.03 25.06
N ARG A 27 6.68 8.26 26.00
CA ARG A 27 5.94 7.18 26.65
C ARG A 27 5.10 6.37 25.66
N LEU A 28 4.47 7.03 24.69
CA LEU A 28 3.73 6.34 23.64
C LEU A 28 4.67 5.51 22.75
N ALA A 29 5.82 6.07 22.36
CA ALA A 29 6.82 5.36 21.56
C ALA A 29 7.30 4.08 22.27
N GLN A 30 7.62 4.16 23.56
CA GLN A 30 8.02 2.99 24.34
C GLN A 30 6.91 1.91 24.36
N ARG A 31 5.68 2.30 24.65
CA ARG A 31 4.54 1.37 24.66
C ARG A 31 4.32 0.69 23.30
N LEU A 32 4.53 1.41 22.20
CA LEU A 32 4.42 0.85 20.85
C LEU A 32 5.56 -0.15 20.55
N VAL A 33 6.79 0.16 20.99
CA VAL A 33 7.93 -0.75 20.86
C VAL A 33 7.70 -2.06 21.60
N ASP A 34 7.14 -1.98 22.81
CA ASP A 34 6.86 -3.14 23.66
C ASP A 34 5.70 -3.99 23.13
N LEU A 35 4.71 -3.35 22.48
CA LEU A 35 3.52 -4.03 21.94
C LEU A 35 3.79 -4.81 20.65
N VAL A 36 4.67 -4.30 19.78
CA VAL A 36 4.96 -4.97 18.50
C VAL A 36 5.74 -6.26 18.76
N PRO A 37 5.38 -7.42 18.19
CA PRO A 37 6.11 -8.67 18.44
C PRO A 37 7.52 -8.67 17.84
N GLY A 38 8.42 -9.49 18.42
CA GLY A 38 9.77 -9.73 17.92
C GLY A 38 10.90 -9.24 18.85
N SER A 39 12.08 -9.85 18.76
CA SER A 39 13.25 -9.61 19.64
C SER A 39 14.31 -8.66 19.07
N TYR A 40 14.00 -7.96 17.98
CA TYR A 40 14.91 -7.02 17.33
C TYR A 40 14.73 -5.59 17.86
N SER A 41 15.74 -4.74 17.65
CA SER A 41 15.66 -3.31 17.99
C SER A 41 14.62 -2.60 17.14
N LYS A 42 13.70 -1.87 17.78
CA LYS A 42 12.58 -1.17 17.14
C LYS A 42 12.68 0.34 17.39
N LYS A 43 12.17 1.12 16.46
CA LYS A 43 12.03 2.58 16.57
C LYS A 43 10.64 2.98 16.08
N VAL A 44 10.15 4.09 16.61
CA VAL A 44 8.83 4.64 16.25
C VAL A 44 9.03 5.96 15.53
N TRP A 45 8.29 6.13 14.45
CA TRP A 45 8.10 7.41 13.78
C TRP A 45 6.63 7.78 13.88
N PHE A 46 6.33 9.04 14.16
CA PHE A 46 4.97 9.54 14.29
C PHE A 46 4.57 10.33 13.04
N GLY A 47 3.40 9.99 12.52
CA GLY A 47 2.67 10.80 11.55
C GLY A 47 1.27 11.13 12.08
N LEU A 48 0.44 11.70 11.21
CA LEU A 48 -0.93 12.11 11.52
C LEU A 48 -1.98 11.14 10.96
N SER A 49 -1.58 10.22 10.07
CA SER A 49 -2.49 9.35 9.32
C SER A 49 -1.86 8.00 8.97
N GLY A 50 -2.67 7.03 8.54
CA GLY A 50 -2.12 5.79 7.98
C GLY A 50 -1.41 6.00 6.63
N SER A 51 -1.76 7.07 5.91
CA SER A 51 -1.19 7.37 4.60
C SER A 51 0.27 7.80 4.72
N ASP A 52 0.59 8.68 5.67
CA ASP A 52 1.97 9.14 5.91
C ASP A 52 2.88 8.04 6.48
N ALA A 53 2.32 7.12 7.28
CA ALA A 53 3.02 5.92 7.73
C ALA A 53 3.43 5.06 6.52
N THR A 54 2.52 4.89 5.56
CA THR A 54 2.81 4.17 4.31
C THR A 54 3.83 4.92 3.43
N GLU A 55 3.76 6.25 3.35
CA GLU A 55 4.77 7.02 2.62
C GLU A 55 6.16 6.90 3.22
N THR A 56 6.25 6.96 4.55
CA THR A 56 7.49 6.76 5.29
C THR A 56 8.04 5.38 5.04
N LEU A 57 7.22 4.33 5.08
CA LEU A 57 7.61 2.97 4.72
C LEU A 57 8.13 2.90 3.28
N GLY A 58 7.43 3.54 2.35
CA GLY A 58 7.80 3.58 0.93
C GLY A 58 9.14 4.25 0.64
N LYS A 59 9.63 5.10 1.54
CA LYS A 59 10.97 5.72 1.48
C LYS A 59 12.00 4.91 2.26
N MET A 60 11.68 4.52 3.49
CA MET A 60 12.62 3.88 4.43
C MET A 60 12.99 2.46 4.02
N VAL A 61 12.05 1.68 3.49
CA VAL A 61 12.34 0.28 3.08
C VAL A 61 13.32 0.22 1.91
N PRO A 62 13.13 0.98 0.80
CA PRO A 62 14.13 1.02 -0.26
C PRO A 62 15.50 1.53 0.20
N LEU A 63 15.54 2.55 1.07
CA LEU A 63 16.79 3.08 1.62
C LEU A 63 17.54 2.04 2.47
N ALA A 64 16.83 1.31 3.33
CA ALA A 64 17.43 0.31 4.22
C ALA A 64 17.86 -0.96 3.48
N THR A 65 17.13 -1.36 2.44
CA THR A 65 17.35 -2.66 1.75
C THR A 65 18.12 -2.53 0.43
N GLY A 66 18.26 -1.32 -0.13
CA GLY A 66 18.77 -1.10 -1.48
C GLY A 66 17.84 -1.61 -2.60
N ARG A 67 16.62 -2.04 -2.26
CA ARG A 67 15.64 -2.61 -3.20
C ARG A 67 14.56 -1.59 -3.52
N PRO A 68 14.50 -1.07 -4.76
CA PRO A 68 13.61 0.04 -5.10
C PRO A 68 12.13 -0.37 -5.24
N LYS A 69 11.84 -1.66 -5.47
CA LYS A 69 10.49 -2.14 -5.76
C LYS A 69 9.76 -2.60 -4.50
N LEU A 70 8.50 -2.23 -4.40
CA LEU A 70 7.58 -2.58 -3.32
C LEU A 70 6.44 -3.42 -3.87
N ILE A 71 5.91 -4.33 -3.06
CA ILE A 71 4.81 -5.23 -3.46
C ILE A 71 3.60 -4.96 -2.57
N SER A 72 2.43 -4.81 -3.19
CA SER A 72 1.14 -4.71 -2.49
C SER A 72 0.10 -5.63 -3.13
N PHE A 73 -1.06 -5.77 -2.48
CA PHE A 73 -2.12 -6.64 -2.95
C PHE A 73 -3.22 -5.88 -3.70
N ILE A 74 -3.75 -6.50 -4.75
CA ILE A 74 -5.00 -6.09 -5.39
C ILE A 74 -6.13 -6.20 -4.36
N GLY A 75 -6.97 -5.17 -4.24
CA GLY A 75 -7.99 -5.05 -3.20
C GLY A 75 -7.51 -4.45 -1.88
N GLY A 76 -6.19 -4.32 -1.65
CA GLY A 76 -5.65 -3.69 -0.43
C GLY A 76 -5.87 -2.17 -0.39
N TYR A 77 -5.95 -1.60 0.81
CA TYR A 77 -6.05 -0.15 1.03
C TYR A 77 -4.91 0.34 1.92
N HIS A 78 -4.10 1.26 1.40
CA HIS A 78 -2.91 1.77 2.07
C HIS A 78 -2.91 3.29 2.25
N GLY A 79 -3.93 3.98 1.71
CA GLY A 79 -4.06 5.44 1.80
C GLY A 79 -4.37 6.09 0.45
N MET A 80 -4.45 7.42 0.47
CA MET A 80 -4.87 8.25 -0.66
C MET A 80 -3.83 9.31 -1.05
N THR A 81 -2.66 9.32 -0.40
CA THR A 81 -1.58 10.28 -0.66
C THR A 81 -0.49 9.64 -1.52
N GLY A 82 -0.02 10.30 -2.58
CA GLY A 82 1.13 9.90 -3.41
C GLY A 82 1.48 8.40 -3.45
N MET A 83 2.46 7.99 -2.63
CA MET A 83 2.94 6.59 -2.54
C MET A 83 1.90 5.63 -1.92
N SER A 84 1.14 6.09 -0.93
CA SER A 84 0.11 5.30 -0.28
C SER A 84 -1.05 4.98 -1.23
N ALA A 85 -1.46 5.95 -2.06
CA ALA A 85 -2.38 5.74 -3.17
C ALA A 85 -1.82 4.78 -4.22
N ALA A 86 -0.51 4.85 -4.52
CA ALA A 86 0.14 3.91 -5.42
C ALA A 86 0.09 2.47 -4.91
N MET A 87 0.20 2.26 -3.59
CA MET A 87 0.07 0.96 -2.96
C MET A 87 -1.36 0.45 -2.88
N THR A 88 -2.35 1.33 -2.79
CA THR A 88 -3.77 0.96 -2.75
C THR A 88 -4.19 0.20 -4.03
N GLY A 89 -4.70 -1.01 -3.85
CA GLY A 89 -5.24 -1.89 -4.89
C GLY A 89 -6.76 -1.80 -5.05
N HIS A 90 -7.43 -0.87 -4.36
CA HIS A 90 -8.86 -0.66 -4.44
C HIS A 90 -9.26 0.07 -5.73
N GLN A 91 -10.30 -0.42 -6.41
CA GLN A 91 -10.92 0.19 -7.61
C GLN A 91 -11.18 1.71 -7.55
N THR A 92 -11.48 2.28 -6.38
CA THR A 92 -11.68 3.74 -6.21
C THR A 92 -10.43 4.55 -6.53
N THR A 93 -9.25 3.94 -6.41
CA THR A 93 -7.94 4.55 -6.69
C THR A 93 -7.38 4.17 -8.07
N ALA A 94 -8.11 3.40 -8.88
CA ALA A 94 -7.60 2.88 -10.15
C ALA A 94 -7.19 3.98 -11.15
N ARG A 95 -7.76 5.19 -11.02
CA ARG A 95 -7.43 6.35 -11.85
C ARG A 95 -6.27 7.18 -11.29
N LEU A 96 -5.86 6.95 -10.05
CA LEU A 96 -4.72 7.63 -9.46
C LEU A 96 -3.45 6.99 -10.02
N GLN A 97 -2.53 7.82 -10.52
CA GLN A 97 -1.28 7.33 -11.06
C GLN A 97 -0.46 6.66 -9.94
N ALA A 98 -0.24 5.36 -10.07
CA ALA A 98 0.63 4.64 -9.16
C ALA A 98 2.09 5.00 -9.46
N SER A 99 2.85 5.31 -8.42
CA SER A 99 4.31 5.39 -8.48
C SER A 99 4.87 4.10 -9.08
N GLY A 100 5.72 4.22 -10.11
CA GLY A 100 6.22 3.08 -10.92
C GLY A 100 7.09 2.07 -10.17
N ASN A 101 7.32 2.27 -8.88
CA ASN A 101 8.06 1.37 -8.00
C ASN A 101 7.17 0.38 -7.23
N VAL A 102 5.85 0.45 -7.36
CA VAL A 102 4.92 -0.49 -6.69
C VAL A 102 4.38 -1.53 -7.68
N ILE A 103 4.43 -2.79 -7.30
CA ILE A 103 3.89 -3.94 -8.05
C ILE A 103 2.72 -4.52 -7.27
N LYS A 104 1.56 -4.66 -7.92
CA LYS A 104 0.35 -5.22 -7.31
C LYS A 104 0.19 -6.69 -7.69
N ILE A 105 0.00 -7.56 -6.70
CA ILE A 105 -0.24 -9.00 -6.88
C ILE A 105 -1.62 -9.39 -6.37
N PRO A 106 -2.24 -10.47 -6.86
CA PRO A 106 -3.52 -10.95 -6.34
C PRO A 106 -3.42 -11.33 -4.86
N TYR A 107 -4.41 -10.94 -4.06
CA TYR A 107 -4.53 -11.40 -2.68
C TYR A 107 -4.91 -12.88 -2.64
N PRO A 108 -4.32 -13.70 -1.76
CA PRO A 108 -4.67 -15.12 -1.63
C PRO A 108 -6.04 -15.26 -0.97
N ASP A 109 -7.10 -15.19 -1.78
CA ASP A 109 -8.47 -15.40 -1.34
C ASP A 109 -8.90 -16.87 -1.64
N PRO A 110 -9.14 -17.70 -0.61
CA PRO A 110 -9.55 -19.09 -0.80
C PRO A 110 -10.92 -19.23 -1.48
N TYR A 111 -11.77 -18.21 -1.41
CA TYR A 111 -13.08 -18.18 -2.07
C TYR A 111 -13.00 -17.73 -3.54
N LEU A 112 -11.90 -17.09 -3.95
CA LEU A 112 -11.62 -16.69 -5.34
C LEU A 112 -10.56 -17.57 -6.02
N ALA A 113 -10.19 -18.72 -5.42
CA ALA A 113 -9.07 -19.60 -5.79
C ALA A 113 -9.09 -20.19 -7.22
N ARG A 114 -10.03 -19.78 -8.09
CA ARG A 114 -10.09 -20.18 -9.50
C ARG A 114 -9.34 -19.26 -10.48
N VAL A 115 -8.85 -18.09 -10.05
CA VAL A 115 -8.01 -17.25 -10.93
C VAL A 115 -6.57 -17.77 -10.89
N ARG A 116 -6.28 -18.70 -11.80
CA ARG A 116 -4.94 -19.24 -12.04
C ARG A 116 -3.99 -18.06 -12.31
N THR A 117 -3.09 -17.77 -11.38
CA THR A 117 -1.92 -16.95 -11.67
C THR A 117 -1.00 -17.76 -12.58
N GLN A 118 -1.35 -17.86 -13.86
CA GLN A 118 -0.38 -18.28 -14.86
C GLN A 118 0.62 -17.13 -15.00
N PHE A 119 1.77 -17.31 -14.36
CA PHE A 119 2.98 -16.63 -14.76
C PHE A 119 3.22 -17.03 -16.22
N VAL A 120 2.89 -16.15 -17.17
CA VAL A 120 3.18 -16.40 -18.58
C VAL A 120 4.71 -16.51 -18.68
N ARG A 121 5.22 -17.74 -18.79
CA ARG A 121 6.59 -18.00 -19.25
C ARG A 121 6.66 -17.41 -20.64
N GLY A 122 7.14 -16.17 -20.75
CA GLY A 122 7.43 -15.57 -22.04
C GLY A 122 8.38 -16.50 -22.78
N ARG A 123 7.94 -17.03 -23.93
CA ARG A 123 8.85 -17.66 -24.90
C ARG A 123 9.99 -16.69 -25.16
N ALA A 124 11.22 -17.19 -25.14
CA ALA A 124 12.38 -16.43 -25.58
C ALA A 124 12.10 -15.95 -27.02
N GLY A 125 12.04 -14.63 -27.21
CA GLY A 125 11.69 -14.04 -28.50
C GLY A 125 11.64 -12.51 -28.42
N ALA A 126 12.76 -11.91 -28.79
CA ALA A 126 13.00 -10.52 -29.18
C ALA A 126 12.69 -9.38 -28.19
N ALA A 127 13.55 -8.37 -28.25
CA ALA A 127 13.72 -7.29 -27.29
C ALA A 127 12.49 -6.35 -27.12
N GLY A 128 12.35 -5.78 -25.91
CA GLY A 128 12.03 -4.35 -25.81
C GLY A 128 10.62 -3.89 -25.39
N ALA A 129 9.75 -4.71 -24.79
CA ALA A 129 8.47 -4.23 -24.24
C ALA A 129 8.21 -4.68 -22.79
N PRO A 130 7.71 -3.80 -21.89
CA PRO A 130 7.36 -4.19 -20.54
C PRO A 130 6.22 -5.21 -20.58
N ARG A 131 6.47 -6.40 -20.01
CA ARG A 131 5.50 -7.49 -19.92
C ARG A 131 4.29 -7.03 -19.12
N ARG A 132 3.18 -6.79 -19.81
CA ARG A 132 1.90 -6.42 -19.20
C ARG A 132 1.34 -7.64 -18.49
N LEU A 133 1.16 -7.55 -17.17
CA LEU A 133 0.40 -8.54 -16.41
C LEU A 133 -1.07 -8.38 -16.80
N SER A 134 -1.56 -9.20 -17.74
CA SER A 134 -2.99 -9.28 -18.02
C SER A 134 -3.64 -10.22 -17.02
N VAL A 135 -4.54 -9.69 -16.20
CA VAL A 135 -5.50 -10.49 -15.44
C VAL A 135 -6.63 -10.82 -16.40
N GLN A 136 -6.73 -12.07 -16.84
CA GLN A 136 -7.92 -12.57 -17.53
C GLN A 136 -8.97 -12.93 -16.47
N ASP A 137 -10.14 -12.30 -16.58
CA ASP A 137 -11.29 -12.54 -15.74
C ASP A 137 -12.16 -13.63 -16.38
N ASP A 138 -11.88 -14.89 -16.04
CA ASP A 138 -12.63 -16.06 -16.53
C ASP A 138 -13.92 -16.31 -15.72
N ARG A 139 -14.60 -15.25 -15.26
CA ARG A 139 -15.94 -15.40 -14.68
C ARG A 139 -16.87 -16.03 -15.72
N PRO A 140 -17.60 -17.11 -15.40
CA PRO A 140 -18.66 -17.58 -16.28
C PRO A 140 -19.69 -16.47 -16.39
N THR A 141 -19.87 -15.92 -17.59
CA THR A 141 -20.98 -15.03 -17.88
C THR A 141 -22.25 -15.81 -17.60
N GLY A 142 -23.01 -15.41 -16.58
CA GLY A 142 -24.35 -15.93 -16.35
C GLY A 142 -25.20 -15.84 -17.63
N PRO A 143 -26.23 -16.69 -17.77
CA PRO A 143 -26.98 -16.77 -19.01
C PRO A 143 -27.67 -15.42 -19.25
N GLY A 144 -27.20 -14.64 -20.23
CA GLY A 144 -27.92 -13.47 -20.72
C GLY A 144 -27.15 -12.15 -20.91
N ARG A 145 -25.85 -12.03 -20.59
CA ARG A 145 -25.11 -10.79 -20.91
C ARG A 145 -24.02 -11.00 -21.95
N ARG A 146 -24.41 -10.95 -23.22
CA ARG A 146 -23.48 -10.73 -24.33
C ARG A 146 -23.00 -9.28 -24.28
N HIS A 147 -21.85 -9.02 -23.65
CA HIS A 147 -21.13 -7.78 -23.92
C HIS A 147 -20.44 -7.92 -25.27
N HIS A 148 -21.03 -7.33 -26.30
CA HIS A 148 -20.36 -7.04 -27.57
C HIS A 148 -19.18 -6.10 -27.30
N CYS A 149 -17.97 -6.66 -27.22
CA CYS A 149 -16.76 -5.86 -27.33
C CYS A 149 -16.57 -5.54 -28.82
N ARG A 150 -17.04 -4.35 -29.24
CA ARG A 150 -16.69 -3.81 -30.56
C ARG A 150 -15.18 -3.55 -30.57
N SER A 151 -14.47 -4.24 -31.46
CA SER A 151 -13.10 -3.90 -31.84
C SER A 151 -13.09 -2.55 -32.54
N GLY A 152 -12.83 -1.49 -31.77
CA GLY A 152 -12.49 -0.18 -32.30
C GLY A 152 -10.99 -0.11 -32.54
N ALA A 153 -10.55 -0.51 -33.73
CA ALA A 153 -9.30 0.00 -34.29
C ALA A 153 -9.58 1.45 -34.73
N SER A 154 -8.89 2.43 -34.14
CA SER A 154 -8.71 3.73 -34.81
C SER A 154 -7.25 3.88 -35.19
N ARG A 155 -7.09 4.39 -36.41
CA ARG A 155 -5.87 4.88 -37.02
C ARG A 155 -5.26 6.02 -36.19
#